data_AF-A0A6B2LTT5-F1
#
_entry.id   AF-A0A6B2LTT5-F1
#
_cell.length_a   1.000
_cell.length_b   1.000
_cell.length_c   1.000
_cell.angle_alpha   90.00
_cell.angle_beta   90.00
_cell.angle_gamma   90.00
#
_symmetry.space_group_name_H-M   'P 1'
#
loop_
_entity.id
_entity.type
_entity.pdbx_description
1 polymer ?
#
loop_
_entity_poly.entity_id
_entity_poly.type
_entity_poly.pdbx_seq_one_letter_code
_entity_poly.pdbx_strand_id
1 'polypeptide(L)'
;MFPEVEVTRRTRFRGVPGIYLFTGCIAAMVYGHWVAMGTVRKRLRAQKEMEEARINVLPLLIAEEDRHYLRVKRQMVEDEKKYFSNNPDWVPGAPVYHTRWMPPASYPVANW
;
A
#
# COMPACT_ATOMS: atom_id res chain seq x y z
N MET A 1 43.39 -49.13 -53.45
CA MET A 1 43.39 -49.36 -51.99
C MET A 1 42.66 -48.17 -51.37
N PHE A 2 41.49 -48.38 -50.74
CA PHE A 2 40.67 -47.28 -50.22
C PHE A 2 41.18 -46.84 -48.83
N PRO A 3 41.11 -45.53 -48.50
CA PRO A 3 41.45 -45.05 -47.18
C PRO A 3 40.40 -45.48 -46.15
N GLU A 4 40.84 -45.63 -44.90
CA GLU A 4 39.96 -46.03 -43.80
C GLU A 4 39.00 -44.90 -43.43
N VAL A 5 37.70 -45.18 -43.43
CA VAL A 5 36.66 -44.22 -43.07
C VAL A 5 36.26 -44.46 -41.62
N GLU A 6 36.48 -43.47 -40.76
CA GLU A 6 36.06 -43.56 -39.36
C GLU A 6 34.56 -43.28 -39.22
N VAL A 7 33.81 -44.32 -38.85
CA VAL A 7 32.34 -44.27 -38.68
C VAL A 7 31.93 -43.87 -37.25
N THR A 8 32.90 -43.68 -36.34
CA THR A 8 32.62 -43.40 -34.92
C THR A 8 32.31 -41.92 -34.65
N ARG A 9 31.34 -41.67 -33.75
CA ARG A 9 30.98 -40.32 -33.34
C ARG A 9 32.04 -39.72 -32.40
N ARG A 10 32.84 -38.77 -32.90
CA ARG A 10 33.79 -37.98 -32.10
C ARG A 10 33.14 -36.70 -31.56
N THR A 11 32.38 -36.81 -30.46
CA THR A 11 31.91 -35.61 -29.76
C THR A 11 32.98 -35.09 -28.81
N ARG A 12 33.54 -33.93 -29.13
CA ARG A 12 34.46 -33.21 -28.24
C ARG A 12 33.67 -32.54 -27.12
N PHE A 13 34.01 -32.82 -25.86
CA PHE A 13 33.46 -32.09 -24.72
C PHE A 13 34.02 -30.66 -24.75
N ARG A 14 33.18 -29.67 -25.07
CA ARG A 14 33.54 -28.24 -25.17
C ARG A 14 32.88 -27.37 -24.07
N GLY A 15 32.26 -27.99 -23.08
CA GLY A 15 31.56 -27.29 -22.00
C GLY A 15 32.45 -26.90 -20.82
N VAL A 16 32.03 -25.86 -20.08
CA VAL A 16 32.61 -25.52 -18.78
C VAL A 16 32.26 -26.63 -17.78
N PRO A 17 33.18 -27.08 -16.91
CA PRO A 17 32.87 -28.13 -15.94
C PRO A 17 31.76 -27.67 -14.99
N GLY A 18 30.85 -28.56 -14.62
CA GLY A 18 29.64 -28.21 -13.86
C GLY A 18 29.90 -27.45 -12.56
N ILE A 19 30.99 -27.78 -11.85
CA ILE A 19 31.37 -27.09 -10.62
C ILE A 19 31.57 -25.58 -10.81
N TYR A 20 32.20 -25.18 -11.92
CA TYR A 20 32.46 -23.76 -12.21
C TYR A 20 31.19 -22.99 -12.54
N LEU A 21 30.24 -23.65 -13.21
CA LEU A 21 28.91 -23.08 -13.47
C LEU A 21 28.18 -22.82 -12.15
N PHE A 22 28.13 -23.82 -11.27
CA PHE A 22 27.46 -23.68 -9.97
C PHE A 22 28.13 -22.62 -9.10
N THR A 23 29.46 -22.59 -9.00
CA THR A 23 30.16 -21.57 -8.21
C THR A 23 29.95 -20.16 -8.78
N GLY A 24 29.93 -20.02 -10.10
CA GLY A 24 29.63 -18.74 -10.76
C GLY A 24 28.22 -18.25 -10.45
N CYS A 25 27.22 -19.13 -10.55
CA CYS A 25 25.84 -18.82 -10.21
C CYS A 25 25.69 -18.43 -8.72
N ILE A 26 26.28 -19.21 -7.81
CA ILE A 26 26.20 -18.93 -6.37
C ILE A 26 26.86 -17.59 -6.05
N ALA A 27 28.04 -17.30 -6.61
CA ALA A 27 28.71 -16.03 -6.41
C ALA A 27 27.86 -14.84 -6.91
N ALA A 28 27.25 -14.97 -8.09
CA ALA A 28 26.34 -13.97 -8.62
C ALA A 28 25.11 -13.76 -7.74
N MET A 29 24.52 -14.84 -7.21
CA MET A 29 23.37 -14.77 -6.30
C MET A 29 23.72 -14.09 -4.97
N VAL A 30 24.85 -14.45 -4.35
CA VAL A 30 25.31 -13.85 -3.10
C VAL A 30 25.53 -12.35 -3.27
N TYR A 31 26.21 -11.96 -4.36
CA TYR A 31 26.42 -10.56 -4.68
C TYR A 31 25.10 -9.82 -4.93
N GLY A 32 24.22 -10.39 -5.75
CA GLY A 32 22.91 -9.82 -6.05
C GLY A 32 22.06 -9.62 -4.78
N HIS A 33 22.06 -10.60 -3.88
CA HIS A 33 21.33 -10.52 -2.62
C HIS A 33 21.90 -9.44 -1.70
N TRP A 34 23.22 -9.29 -1.63
CA TRP A 34 23.86 -8.24 -0.84
C TRP A 34 23.47 -6.83 -1.31
N VAL A 35 23.48 -6.58 -2.63
CA VAL A 35 23.04 -5.31 -3.22
C VAL A 35 21.54 -5.07 -2.98
N ALA A 36 20.72 -6.11 -3.14
CA ALA A 36 19.28 -6.04 -2.89
C ALA A 36 18.98 -5.68 -1.44
N MET A 37 19.63 -6.33 -0.47
CA MET A 37 19.49 -6.00 0.96
C MET A 37 19.85 -4.54 1.26
N GLY A 38 20.93 -4.02 0.66
CA GLY A 38 21.30 -2.61 0.80
C GLY A 38 20.21 -1.66 0.30
N THR A 39 19.58 -2.00 -0.83
CA THR A 39 18.50 -1.21 -1.44
C THR A 39 17.22 -1.27 -0.62
N VAL A 40 16.83 -2.45 -0.13
CA VAL A 40 15.67 -2.63 0.75
C VAL A 40 15.83 -1.81 2.04
N ARG A 41 17.01 -1.84 2.66
CA ARG A 41 17.30 -1.04 3.87
C ARG A 41 17.13 0.47 3.61
N LYS A 42 17.56 0.96 2.45
CA LYS A 42 17.37 2.38 2.08
C LYS A 42 15.90 2.72 1.89
N ARG A 43 15.13 1.87 1.19
CA ARG A 43 13.68 2.06 0.99
C ARG A 43 12.92 2.08 2.31
N LEU A 44 13.22 1.15 3.21
CA LEU A 44 12.58 1.08 4.52
C LEU A 44 12.87 2.32 5.38
N ARG A 45 14.11 2.85 5.34
CA ARG A 45 14.44 4.11 6.03
C ARG A 45 13.65 5.28 5.48
N ALA A 46 13.55 5.40 4.15
CA ALA A 46 12.78 6.46 3.51
C ALA A 46 11.29 6.36 3.86
N GLN A 47 10.71 5.16 3.86
CA GLN A 47 9.31 4.95 4.28
C GLN A 47 9.09 5.37 5.73
N LYS A 48 10.00 4.97 6.63
CA LYS A 48 9.93 5.35 8.04
C LYS A 48 10.00 6.87 8.23
N GLU A 49 10.88 7.54 7.51
CA GLU A 49 10.99 9.01 7.54
C GLU A 49 9.68 9.68 7.06
N MET A 50 9.07 9.17 6.00
CA MET A 50 7.78 9.67 5.52
C MET A 50 6.63 9.42 6.52
N GLU A 51 6.63 8.27 7.19
CA GLU A 51 5.65 7.94 8.22
C GLU A 51 5.81 8.85 9.45
N GLU A 52 7.04 9.07 9.91
CA GLU A 52 7.34 10.00 11.01
C GLU A 52 6.91 11.43 10.65
N ALA A 53 7.22 11.89 9.44
CA ALA A 53 6.78 13.19 8.94
C ALA A 53 5.24 13.30 8.91
N ARG A 54 4.54 12.25 8.47
CA ARG A 54 3.08 12.20 8.47
C ARG A 54 2.52 12.26 9.89
N ILE A 55 3.04 11.45 10.82
CA ILE A 55 2.58 11.41 12.22
C ILE A 55 2.70 12.80 12.86
N ASN A 56 3.76 13.54 12.57
CA ASN A 56 3.98 14.87 13.11
C ASN A 56 2.95 15.90 12.61
N VAL A 57 2.52 15.80 11.35
CA VAL A 57 1.54 16.73 10.74
C VAL A 57 0.09 16.30 11.01
N LEU A 58 -0.15 15.01 11.22
CA LEU A 58 -1.47 14.41 11.43
C LEU A 58 -2.34 15.11 12.49
N PRO A 59 -1.87 15.47 13.71
CA PRO A 59 -2.73 16.08 14.71
C PRO A 59 -3.27 17.44 14.28
N LEU A 60 -2.52 18.20 13.48
CA LEU A 60 -2.99 19.47 12.93
C LEU A 60 -4.12 19.24 11.93
N LEU A 61 -3.95 18.26 11.03
CA LEU A 61 -4.95 17.92 10.01
C LEU A 61 -6.25 17.41 10.66
N ILE A 62 -6.14 16.53 11.65
CA ILE A 62 -7.31 16.03 12.40
C ILE A 62 -8.02 17.19 13.10
N ALA A 63 -7.28 18.12 13.73
CA ALA A 63 -7.89 19.26 14.38
C ALA A 63 -8.60 20.20 13.39
N GLU A 64 -8.05 20.38 12.19
CA GLU A 64 -8.71 21.15 11.12
C GLU A 64 -9.98 20.46 10.62
N GLU A 65 -9.91 19.15 10.39
CA GLU A 65 -11.04 18.33 9.98
C GLU A 65 -12.16 18.32 11.04
N ASP A 66 -11.82 18.21 12.32
CA ASP A 66 -12.79 18.29 13.42
C ASP A 66 -13.52 19.64 13.42
N ARG A 67 -12.80 20.75 13.19
CA ARG A 67 -13.42 22.09 13.09
C ARG A 67 -14.34 22.19 11.88
N HIS A 68 -13.93 21.63 10.74
CA HIS A 68 -14.75 21.58 9.53
C HIS A 68 -16.01 20.75 9.75
N TYR A 69 -15.87 19.55 10.33
CA TYR A 69 -16.96 18.64 10.65
C TYR A 69 -18.00 19.31 11.56
N LEU A 70 -17.57 19.97 12.64
CA LEU A 70 -18.50 20.66 13.53
C LEU A 70 -19.25 21.81 12.84
N ARG A 71 -18.61 22.51 11.89
CA ARG A 71 -19.26 23.56 11.11
C ARG A 71 -20.35 22.97 10.22
N VAL A 72 -20.02 21.93 9.44
CA VAL A 72 -20.97 21.26 8.56
C VAL A 72 -22.12 20.64 9.37
N LYS A 73 -21.80 19.99 10.50
CA LYS A 73 -22.81 19.40 11.38
C LYS A 73 -23.78 20.43 11.92
N ARG A 74 -23.31 21.63 12.30
CA ARG A 74 -24.20 22.72 12.74
C ARG A 74 -25.17 23.14 11.63
N GLN A 75 -24.67 23.32 10.40
CA GLN A 75 -25.50 23.64 9.24
C GLN A 75 -26.53 22.55 8.97
N MET A 76 -26.13 21.27 9.00
CA MET A 76 -27.04 20.14 8.81
C MET A 76 -28.18 20.13 9.84
N VAL A 77 -27.89 20.42 11.12
CA VAL A 77 -28.93 20.49 12.17
C VAL A 77 -29.83 21.72 11.98
N GLU A 78 -29.31 22.86 11.50
CA GLU A 78 -30.11 24.04 11.17
C GLU A 78 -31.06 23.76 9.98
N ASP A 79 -30.56 23.09 8.94
CA ASP A 79 -31.33 22.66 7.79
C ASP A 79 -32.40 21.64 8.19
N GLU A 80 -32.03 20.65 9.03
CA GLU A 80 -32.96 19.66 9.58
C GLU A 80 -34.10 20.32 10.35
N LYS A 81 -33.81 21.30 11.22
CA LYS A 81 -34.84 22.09 11.92
C LYS A 81 -35.79 22.80 10.96
N LYS A 82 -35.25 23.35 9.87
CA LYS A 82 -36.04 24.07 8.87
C LYS A 82 -36.96 23.12 8.10
N TYR A 83 -36.42 22.03 7.59
CA TYR A 83 -37.15 21.09 6.73
C TYR A 83 -38.13 20.20 7.51
N PHE A 84 -37.79 19.79 8.73
CA PHE A 84 -38.63 18.93 9.58
C PHE A 84 -39.48 19.68 10.60
N SER A 85 -39.59 21.01 10.46
CA SER A 85 -40.39 21.87 11.35
C SER A 85 -41.85 21.44 11.51
N ASN A 86 -42.42 20.78 10.49
CA ASN A 86 -43.83 20.38 10.47
C ASN A 86 -44.10 18.99 11.07
N ASN A 87 -43.07 18.21 11.43
CA ASN A 87 -43.25 16.85 11.94
C ASN A 87 -43.02 16.80 13.47
N PRO A 88 -44.04 16.50 14.28
CA PRO A 88 -43.91 16.49 15.74
C PRO A 88 -43.07 15.32 16.28
N ASP A 89 -42.92 14.22 15.53
CA ASP A 89 -42.18 13.04 15.97
C ASP A 89 -40.66 13.14 15.72
N TRP A 90 -40.22 14.20 15.02
CA TRP A 90 -38.83 14.39 14.64
C TRP A 90 -38.10 15.34 15.60
N VAL A 91 -36.99 14.86 16.16
CA VAL A 91 -36.14 15.66 17.06
C VAL A 91 -34.82 16.00 16.35
N PRO A 92 -34.63 17.26 15.90
CA PRO A 92 -33.43 17.64 15.16
C PRO A 92 -32.14 17.43 15.96
N GLY A 93 -31.13 16.83 15.32
CA GLY A 93 -29.83 16.55 15.94
C GLY A 93 -29.84 15.45 17.01
N ALA A 94 -30.91 14.66 17.12
CA ALA A 94 -30.94 13.51 18.02
C ALA A 94 -29.89 12.47 17.63
N PRO A 95 -29.24 11.80 18.61
CA PRO A 95 -28.28 10.74 18.31
C PRO A 95 -29.00 9.52 17.74
N VAL A 96 -28.54 9.03 16.58
CA VAL A 96 -29.08 7.81 15.94
C VAL A 96 -28.74 6.56 16.76
N TYR A 97 -27.54 6.52 17.33
CA TYR A 97 -27.07 5.39 18.13
C TYR A 97 -27.14 5.72 19.62
N HIS A 98 -27.63 4.77 20.42
CA HIS A 98 -27.69 4.89 21.88
C HIS A 98 -26.33 4.79 22.59
N THR A 99 -25.24 4.56 21.85
CA THR A 99 -23.92 4.28 22.39
C THR A 99 -22.99 5.50 22.26
N ARG A 100 -21.80 5.30 21.69
CA ARG A 100 -20.79 6.34 21.50
C ARG A 100 -21.14 7.18 20.28
N TRP A 101 -20.52 8.35 20.18
CA TRP A 101 -20.43 9.06 18.91
C TRP A 101 -19.87 8.12 17.83
N MET A 102 -20.61 8.03 16.73
CA MET A 102 -20.21 7.35 15.51
C MET A 102 -20.07 8.40 14.41
N PRO A 103 -19.12 8.22 13.47
CA PRO A 103 -19.07 9.06 12.28
C PRO A 103 -20.41 8.93 11.52
N PRO A 104 -20.88 10.00 10.87
CA PRO A 104 -22.10 9.93 10.09
C PRO A 104 -21.93 8.90 8.96
N ALA A 105 -23.00 8.18 8.65
CA ALA A 105 -22.98 7.28 7.51
C ALA A 105 -22.78 8.10 6.22
N SER A 106 -21.68 7.87 5.52
CA SER A 106 -21.61 8.25 4.11
C SER A 106 -22.50 7.30 3.35
N TYR A 107 -23.55 7.81 2.71
CA TYR A 107 -24.14 7.06 1.61
C TYR A 107 -23.02 6.81 0.59
N PRO A 108 -22.86 5.61 0.01
CA PRO A 108 -22.06 5.48 -1.18
C PRO A 108 -22.71 6.43 -2.19
N VAL A 109 -22.08 7.57 -2.41
CA VAL A 109 -22.38 8.39 -3.56
C VAL A 109 -22.07 7.46 -4.70
N ALA A 110 -23.10 6.90 -5.34
CA ALA A 110 -22.91 6.13 -6.56
C ALA A 110 -22.14 7.07 -7.48
N ASN A 111 -20.85 6.79 -7.65
CA ASN A 111 -20.00 7.45 -8.61
C ASN A 111 -20.44 6.94 -9.99
N TRP A 112 -21.59 7.44 -10.44
CA TRP A 112 -21.91 7.65 -11.84
C TRP A 112 -21.11 8.83 -12.39
#